data_AF-X1ELN9-F1
#
_entry.id   AF-X1ELN9-F1
#
_cell.length_a   1.000
_cell.length_b   1.000
_cell.length_c   1.000
_cell.angle_alpha   90.00
_cell.angle_beta   90.00
_cell.angle_gamma   90.00
#
_symmetry.space_group_name_H-M   'P 1'
#
loop_
_entity.id
_entity.type
_entity.pdbx_description
1 polymer ?
#
loop_
_entity_poly.entity_id
_entity_poly.type
_entity_poly.pdbx_seq_one_letter_code
_entity_poly.pdbx_strand_id
1 'polypeptide(L)'
;DLLVTHSIEFWSYLPLMILRENLYTDPMKPVSVEAGITEVGSPTKTSPVLVTTNFALTYFTVQGDLSSSKESCYILTLDTEGLSVGSALAGRKMTSETVAEAIKETKIEERISHKTMIIPGMTARLQGEIEELAGWTVWVGPQDSSGIVPFLQKKWSPEGPIKEE
;
A
#
# COMPACT_ATOMS: atom_id res chain seq x y z
N ASP A 1 11.33 -28.89 19.21
CA ASP A 1 10.12 -29.17 20.02
C ASP A 1 8.97 -29.68 19.17
N LEU A 2 8.06 -30.47 19.75
CA LEU A 2 6.92 -31.10 19.07
C LEU A 2 5.65 -30.92 19.93
N LEU A 3 4.58 -30.42 19.32
CA LEU A 3 3.25 -30.29 19.95
C LEU A 3 2.30 -31.31 19.32
N VAL A 4 1.71 -32.21 20.13
CA VAL A 4 0.71 -33.19 19.68
C VAL A 4 -0.67 -32.73 20.12
N THR A 5 -1.60 -32.63 19.19
CA THR A 5 -2.99 -32.17 19.40
C THR A 5 -3.99 -33.27 19.04
N HIS A 6 -5.17 -33.24 19.66
CA HIS A 6 -6.22 -34.27 19.44
C HIS A 6 -7.25 -33.90 18.36
N SER A 7 -7.37 -32.61 18.01
CA SER A 7 -8.31 -32.14 16.97
C SER A 7 -7.78 -32.50 15.58
N ILE A 8 -8.68 -32.73 14.61
CA ILE A 8 -8.34 -32.86 13.18
C ILE A 8 -8.92 -31.72 12.34
N GLU A 9 -9.61 -30.77 12.98
CA GLU A 9 -10.32 -29.69 12.28
C GLU A 9 -9.36 -28.59 11.84
N PHE A 10 -9.50 -28.14 10.58
CA PHE A 10 -8.67 -27.09 10.00
C PHE A 10 -8.65 -25.80 10.85
N TRP A 11 -9.81 -25.36 11.33
CA TRP A 11 -9.94 -24.14 12.14
C TRP A 11 -9.20 -24.20 13.47
N SER A 12 -8.97 -25.41 14.02
CA SER A 12 -8.15 -25.59 15.22
C SER A 12 -6.66 -25.41 14.93
N TYR A 13 -6.21 -25.77 13.73
CA TYR A 13 -4.79 -25.71 13.33
C TYR A 13 -4.38 -24.37 12.73
N LEU A 14 -5.26 -23.70 12.00
CA LEU A 14 -4.97 -22.41 11.37
C LEU A 14 -4.32 -21.39 12.34
N PRO A 15 -4.87 -21.11 13.54
CA PRO A 15 -4.24 -20.16 14.45
C PRO A 15 -2.89 -20.65 14.99
N LEU A 16 -2.72 -21.97 15.19
CA LEU A 16 -1.45 -22.55 15.64
C LEU A 16 -0.36 -22.43 14.57
N MET A 17 -0.71 -22.62 13.30
CA MET A 17 0.22 -22.48 12.18
C MET A 17 0.63 -21.01 12.00
N ILE A 18 -0.32 -20.08 12.07
CA ILE A 18 -0.03 -18.63 12.02
C ILE A 18 0.84 -18.21 13.22
N LEU A 19 0.52 -18.69 14.42
CA LEU A 19 1.31 -18.39 15.63
C LEU A 19 2.74 -18.91 15.49
N ARG A 20 2.91 -20.14 15.00
CA ARG A 20 4.24 -20.72 14.76
C ARG A 20 5.01 -19.87 13.76
N GLU A 21 4.40 -19.50 12.65
CA GLU A 21 5.06 -18.65 11.64
C GLU A 21 5.53 -17.32 12.27
N ASN A 22 4.64 -16.64 13.00
CA ASN A 22 4.96 -15.38 13.66
C ASN A 22 6.06 -15.51 14.74
N LEU A 23 6.07 -16.62 15.49
CA LEU A 23 7.05 -16.85 16.56
C LEU A 23 8.45 -17.18 16.02
N TYR A 24 8.52 -17.93 14.92
CA TYR A 24 9.77 -18.40 14.33
C TYR A 24 10.29 -17.49 13.21
N THR A 25 9.59 -16.39 12.92
CA THR A 25 10.09 -15.34 12.04
C THR A 25 11.29 -14.64 12.68
N ASP A 26 12.37 -14.43 11.92
CA ASP A 26 13.55 -13.71 12.40
C ASP A 26 13.19 -12.26 12.80
N PRO A 27 13.32 -11.88 14.09
CA PRO A 27 12.94 -10.55 14.53
C PRO A 27 13.85 -9.44 14.00
N MET A 28 15.04 -9.77 13.48
CA MET A 28 15.98 -8.78 12.94
C MET A 28 15.69 -8.43 11.48
N LYS A 29 14.95 -9.27 10.76
CA LYS A 29 14.63 -9.07 9.34
C LYS A 29 13.13 -8.90 9.15
N PRO A 30 12.65 -7.67 8.90
CA PRO A 30 11.26 -7.46 8.57
C PRO A 30 10.88 -8.27 7.33
N VAL A 31 9.71 -8.90 7.36
CA VAL A 31 9.17 -9.57 6.18
C VAL A 31 8.74 -8.49 5.18
N SER A 32 9.42 -8.45 4.04
CA SER A 32 9.19 -7.45 2.99
C SER A 32 8.69 -8.10 1.70
N VAL A 33 7.92 -7.32 0.93
CA VAL A 33 7.49 -7.65 -0.43
C VAL A 33 8.43 -6.94 -1.42
N GLU A 34 8.50 -7.45 -2.65
CA GLU A 34 9.28 -6.79 -3.71
C GLU A 34 8.66 -5.42 -4.03
N ALA A 35 9.51 -4.39 -4.10
CA ALA A 35 9.07 -3.05 -4.48
C ALA A 35 8.73 -3.00 -5.97
N GLY A 36 7.70 -2.24 -6.33
CA GLY A 36 7.20 -2.18 -7.70
C GLY A 36 5.72 -1.86 -7.81
N ILE A 37 5.19 -2.07 -9.01
CA ILE A 37 3.75 -1.92 -9.28
C ILE A 37 3.10 -3.28 -9.23
N THR A 38 2.06 -3.39 -8.40
CA THR A 38 1.14 -4.52 -8.46
C THR A 38 -0.23 -4.07 -8.95
N GLU A 39 -0.82 -4.88 -9.82
CA GLU A 39 -2.17 -4.70 -10.33
C GLU A 39 -3.16 -5.46 -9.45
N VAL A 40 -4.22 -4.79 -8.99
CA VAL A 40 -5.33 -5.43 -8.28
C VAL A 40 -6.54 -5.44 -9.21
N GLY A 41 -7.06 -6.64 -9.48
CA GLY A 41 -8.15 -6.84 -10.44
C GLY A 41 -7.67 -6.67 -11.88
N SER A 42 -8.38 -5.84 -12.66
CA SER A 42 -8.07 -5.55 -14.06
C SER A 42 -7.99 -4.04 -14.28
N PRO A 43 -6.92 -3.37 -13.81
CA PRO A 43 -6.84 -1.93 -13.86
C PRO A 43 -6.73 -1.41 -15.29
N THR A 44 -7.37 -0.27 -15.55
CA THR A 44 -7.35 0.43 -16.85
C THR A 44 -6.47 1.68 -16.74
N LYS A 45 -6.21 2.38 -17.84
CA LYS A 45 -5.40 3.62 -17.86
C LYS A 45 -5.91 4.75 -16.94
N THR A 46 -7.18 4.69 -16.54
CA THR A 46 -7.84 5.65 -15.65
C THR A 46 -7.98 5.16 -14.20
N SER A 47 -7.45 3.97 -13.89
CA SER A 47 -7.54 3.37 -12.55
C SER A 47 -6.65 4.11 -11.54
N PRO A 48 -7.07 4.22 -10.27
CA PRO A 48 -6.29 4.90 -9.23
C PRO A 48 -4.94 4.23 -8.96
N VAL A 49 -3.95 5.06 -8.63
CA VAL A 49 -2.64 4.64 -8.14
C VAL A 49 -2.58 4.88 -6.64
N LEU A 50 -2.42 3.82 -5.86
CA LEU A 50 -2.30 3.84 -4.40
C LEU A 50 -0.85 3.61 -4.01
N VAL A 51 -0.30 4.46 -3.15
CA VAL A 51 1.07 4.32 -2.67
C VAL A 51 1.09 3.62 -1.32
N THR A 52 1.97 2.63 -1.19
CA THR A 52 2.20 1.91 0.06
C THR A 52 3.69 1.59 0.24
N THR A 53 4.04 1.04 1.39
CA THR A 53 5.40 0.58 1.74
C THR A 53 5.55 -0.92 1.52
N ASN A 54 6.78 -1.39 1.31
CA ASN A 54 7.07 -2.81 1.09
C ASN A 54 7.02 -3.71 2.33
N PHE A 55 6.57 -3.22 3.49
CA PHE A 55 6.33 -4.09 4.64
C PHE A 55 5.17 -5.05 4.36
N ALA A 56 5.41 -6.36 4.48
CA ALA A 56 4.47 -7.38 4.03
C ALA A 56 3.09 -7.25 4.65
N LEU A 57 3.01 -6.99 5.97
CA LEU A 57 1.72 -6.82 6.63
C LEU A 57 0.97 -5.60 6.07
N THR A 58 1.62 -4.45 5.93
CA THR A 58 0.99 -3.25 5.34
C THR A 58 0.53 -3.51 3.92
N TYR A 59 1.38 -4.12 3.08
CA TYR A 59 1.06 -4.40 1.69
C TYR A 59 -0.14 -5.36 1.57
N PHE A 60 -0.12 -6.49 2.28
CA PHE A 60 -1.20 -7.48 2.18
C PHE A 60 -2.50 -7.00 2.81
N THR A 61 -2.47 -6.15 3.84
CA THR A 61 -3.70 -5.53 4.36
C THR A 61 -4.34 -4.64 3.29
N VAL A 62 -3.56 -3.75 2.65
CA VAL A 62 -4.06 -2.89 1.57
C VAL A 62 -4.55 -3.71 0.38
N GLN A 63 -3.77 -4.70 -0.06
CA GLN A 63 -4.13 -5.58 -1.16
C GLN A 63 -5.41 -6.39 -0.84
N GLY A 64 -5.56 -6.89 0.39
CA GLY A 64 -6.72 -7.67 0.82
C GLY A 64 -8.00 -6.84 0.84
N ASP A 65 -7.94 -5.62 1.34
CA ASP A 65 -9.09 -4.69 1.36
C ASP A 65 -9.53 -4.32 -0.07
N LEU A 66 -8.56 -4.09 -0.96
CA LEU A 66 -8.81 -3.77 -2.37
C LEU A 66 -9.31 -4.97 -3.16
N SER A 67 -8.76 -6.16 -2.94
CA SER A 67 -9.18 -7.40 -3.61
C SER A 67 -10.58 -7.85 -3.19
N SER A 68 -11.00 -7.49 -1.98
CA SER A 68 -12.37 -7.69 -1.49
C SER A 68 -13.36 -6.72 -2.14
N SER A 69 -12.86 -5.66 -2.78
CA SER A 69 -13.64 -4.70 -3.55
C SER A 69 -13.71 -5.09 -5.02
N LYS A 70 -14.68 -4.53 -5.75
CA LYS A 70 -14.76 -4.67 -7.22
C LYS A 70 -13.93 -3.61 -7.97
N GLU A 71 -13.25 -2.73 -7.24
CA GLU A 71 -12.47 -1.64 -7.82
C GLU A 71 -11.13 -2.18 -8.30
N SER A 72 -10.72 -1.77 -9.52
CA SER A 72 -9.41 -2.15 -10.06
C SER A 72 -8.43 -0.98 -9.94
N CYS A 73 -7.27 -1.22 -9.36
CA CYS A 73 -6.30 -0.19 -9.02
C CYS A 73 -4.85 -0.68 -9.17
N TYR A 74 -3.93 0.28 -9.24
CA TYR A 74 -2.50 0.03 -9.17
C TYR A 74 -2.00 0.31 -7.75
N ILE A 75 -1.21 -0.59 -7.20
CA ILE A 75 -0.48 -0.39 -5.95
C ILE A 75 0.98 -0.12 -6.29
N LEU A 76 1.46 1.08 -5.98
CA LEU A 76 2.87 1.46 -6.04
C LEU A 76 3.50 1.17 -4.67
N THR A 77 4.35 0.15 -4.62
CA THR A 77 5.03 -0.29 -3.42
C THR A 77 6.43 0.33 -3.37
N LEU A 78 6.67 1.19 -2.38
CA LEU A 78 7.96 1.81 -2.14
C LEU A 78 8.90 0.87 -1.37
N ASP A 79 10.17 0.83 -1.75
CA ASP A 79 11.18 0.16 -0.94
C ASP A 79 11.51 1.00 0.30
N THR A 80 11.11 0.50 1.46
CA THR A 80 11.34 1.13 2.76
C THR A 80 12.07 0.19 3.72
N GLU A 81 12.82 -0.77 3.18
CA GLU A 81 13.54 -1.81 3.95
C GLU A 81 12.58 -2.65 4.83
N GLY A 82 11.33 -2.82 4.39
CA GLY A 82 10.31 -3.58 5.12
C GLY A 82 9.74 -2.86 6.34
N LEU A 83 9.78 -1.53 6.38
CA LEU A 83 9.18 -0.73 7.45
C LEU A 83 7.72 -0.37 7.15
N SER A 84 6.89 -0.30 8.20
CA SER A 84 5.50 0.20 8.08
C SER A 84 5.46 1.67 7.67
N VAL A 85 4.33 2.16 7.13
CA VAL A 85 4.15 3.58 6.74
C VAL A 85 4.58 4.56 7.83
N GLY A 86 4.13 4.35 9.07
CA GLY A 86 4.46 5.25 10.19
C GLY A 86 5.95 5.20 10.56
N SER A 87 6.53 3.99 10.60
CA SER A 87 7.94 3.79 10.89
C SER A 87 8.85 4.33 9.78
N ALA A 88 8.47 4.15 8.52
CA ALA A 88 9.21 4.63 7.36
C ALA A 88 9.19 6.16 7.29
N LEU A 89 8.06 6.80 7.62
CA LEU A 89 7.96 8.26 7.73
C LEU A 89 8.85 8.79 8.86
N ALA A 90 8.79 8.20 10.05
CA ALA A 90 9.61 8.59 11.18
C ALA A 90 11.11 8.35 10.95
N GLY A 91 11.44 7.23 10.29
CA GLY A 91 12.79 6.83 9.92
C GLY A 91 13.33 7.53 8.66
N ARG A 92 12.56 8.45 8.06
CA ARG A 92 12.91 9.15 6.80
C ARG A 92 13.27 8.21 5.64
N LYS A 93 12.69 7.02 5.63
CA LYS A 93 12.77 6.05 4.53
C LYS A 93 11.64 6.22 3.52
N MET A 94 10.55 6.86 3.93
CA MET A 94 9.49 7.32 3.04
C MET A 94 9.57 8.84 2.93
N THR A 95 10.19 9.33 1.85
CA THR A 95 10.34 10.75 1.52
C THR A 95 9.77 11.05 0.14
N SER A 96 9.57 12.32 -0.16
CA SER A 96 9.13 12.78 -1.48
C SER A 96 10.07 12.35 -2.61
N GLU A 97 11.37 12.30 -2.33
CA GLU A 97 12.40 11.79 -3.25
C GLU A 97 12.22 10.30 -3.56
N THR A 98 12.06 9.45 -2.52
CA THR A 98 11.85 8.00 -2.71
C THR A 98 10.58 7.69 -3.50
N VAL A 99 9.53 8.51 -3.33
CA VAL A 99 8.29 8.39 -4.12
C VAL A 99 8.54 8.77 -5.57
N ALA A 100 9.25 9.88 -5.83
CA ALA A 100 9.58 10.32 -7.19
C ALA A 100 10.51 9.34 -7.91
N GLU A 101 11.45 8.71 -7.19
CA GLU A 101 12.30 7.64 -7.71
C GLU A 101 11.49 6.40 -8.07
N ALA A 102 10.61 5.93 -7.17
CA ALA A 102 9.74 4.79 -7.44
C ALA A 102 8.82 5.00 -8.65
N ILE A 103 8.30 6.23 -8.87
CA ILE A 103 7.51 6.55 -10.07
C ILE A 103 8.35 6.36 -11.35
N LYS A 104 9.61 6.81 -11.34
CA LYS A 104 10.52 6.70 -12.50
C LYS A 104 10.95 5.25 -12.75
N GLU A 105 11.33 4.53 -11.70
CA GLU A 105 11.77 3.14 -11.80
C GLU A 105 10.66 2.23 -12.33
N THR A 106 9.44 2.44 -11.83
CA THR A 106 8.31 1.59 -12.18
C THR A 106 7.64 1.96 -13.51
N LYS A 107 8.02 3.09 -14.11
CA LYS A 107 7.48 3.62 -15.38
C LYS A 107 5.95 3.65 -15.40
N ILE A 108 5.34 3.96 -14.27
CA ILE A 108 3.88 3.97 -14.13
C ILE A 108 3.22 4.96 -15.10
N GLU A 109 3.92 6.03 -15.48
CA GLU A 109 3.49 7.02 -16.47
C GLU A 109 3.13 6.43 -17.84
N GLU A 110 3.68 5.27 -18.21
CA GLU A 110 3.35 4.60 -19.46
C GLU A 110 2.03 3.79 -19.38
N ARG A 111 1.62 3.40 -18.17
CA ARG A 111 0.45 2.56 -17.91
C ARG A 111 -0.82 3.35 -17.64
N ILE A 112 -0.70 4.57 -17.12
CA ILE A 112 -1.84 5.43 -16.80
C ILE A 112 -1.90 6.66 -17.70
N SER A 113 -3.09 7.22 -17.89
CA SER A 113 -3.32 8.43 -18.70
C SER A 113 -3.39 9.71 -17.87
N HIS A 114 -3.26 9.61 -16.56
CA HIS A 114 -3.39 10.71 -15.60
C HIS A 114 -2.16 10.75 -14.68
N LYS A 115 -1.89 11.89 -14.04
CA LYS A 115 -0.79 12.05 -13.08
C LYS A 115 -1.35 12.28 -11.68
N THR A 116 -2.14 11.33 -11.20
CA THR A 116 -2.83 11.43 -9.91
C THR A 116 -2.52 10.19 -9.09
N MET A 117 -2.12 10.38 -7.83
CA MET A 117 -1.80 9.29 -6.91
C MET A 117 -2.43 9.52 -5.55
N ILE A 118 -2.68 8.44 -4.81
CA ILE A 118 -3.27 8.45 -3.47
C ILE A 118 -2.19 8.00 -2.49
N ILE A 119 -1.86 8.87 -1.53
CA ILE A 119 -0.95 8.56 -0.43
C ILE A 119 -1.73 8.16 0.83
N PRO A 120 -1.15 7.37 1.74
CA PRO A 120 -1.76 7.06 3.02
C PRO A 120 -2.07 8.34 3.83
N GLY A 121 -3.16 8.34 4.59
CA GLY A 121 -3.55 9.50 5.41
C GLY A 121 -2.50 9.90 6.45
N MET A 122 -1.67 8.95 6.89
CA MET A 122 -0.56 9.19 7.83
C MET A 122 0.56 10.05 7.21
N THR A 123 0.69 10.06 5.89
CA THR A 123 1.74 10.78 5.16
C THR A 123 1.26 12.09 4.55
N ALA A 124 0.10 12.60 4.98
CA ALA A 124 -0.48 13.85 4.48
C ALA A 124 0.50 15.04 4.50
N ARG A 125 1.45 15.04 5.44
CA ARG A 125 2.48 16.09 5.56
C ARG A 125 3.43 16.15 4.36
N LEU A 126 3.62 15.04 3.65
CA LEU A 126 4.50 14.97 2.47
C LEU A 126 3.79 15.39 1.18
N GLN A 127 2.48 15.67 1.21
CA GLN A 127 1.70 15.97 0.01
C GLN A 127 2.32 17.09 -0.82
N GLY A 128 2.58 18.26 -0.23
CA GLY A 128 3.10 19.42 -0.96
C GLY A 128 4.49 19.18 -1.57
N GLU A 129 5.36 18.49 -0.83
CA GLU A 129 6.71 18.17 -1.32
C GLU A 129 6.69 17.15 -2.46
N ILE A 130 5.79 16.15 -2.39
CA ILE A 130 5.62 15.17 -3.47
C ILE A 130 5.05 15.84 -4.72
N GLU A 131 4.06 16.72 -4.57
CA GLU A 131 3.46 17.46 -5.70
C GLU A 131 4.51 18.33 -6.42
N GLU A 132 5.38 19.01 -5.68
CA GLU A 132 6.45 19.85 -6.24
C GLU A 132 7.53 19.01 -6.95
N LEU A 133 7.97 17.90 -6.35
CA LEU A 133 9.06 17.08 -6.90
C LEU A 133 8.63 16.14 -8.02
N ALA A 134 7.48 15.49 -7.88
CA ALA A 134 6.99 14.54 -8.87
C ALA A 134 6.22 15.24 -10.00
N GLY A 135 5.61 16.41 -9.74
CA GLY A 135 4.70 17.06 -10.69
C GLY A 135 3.39 16.27 -10.88
N TRP A 136 3.00 15.51 -9.86
CA TRP A 136 1.78 14.71 -9.82
C TRP A 136 0.81 15.33 -8.83
N THR A 137 -0.50 15.18 -9.08
CA THR A 137 -1.55 15.55 -8.15
C THR A 137 -1.67 14.48 -7.07
N VAL A 138 -1.53 14.86 -5.80
CA VAL A 138 -1.52 13.91 -4.68
C VAL A 138 -2.81 14.01 -3.88
N TRP A 139 -3.49 12.88 -3.69
CA TRP A 139 -4.65 12.76 -2.83
C TRP A 139 -4.27 12.15 -1.50
N VAL A 140 -4.77 12.73 -0.42
CA VAL A 140 -4.66 12.14 0.92
C VAL A 140 -5.79 11.13 1.08
N GLY A 141 -5.40 9.85 1.14
CA GLY A 141 -6.31 8.75 1.45
C GLY A 141 -6.66 8.66 2.94
N PRO A 142 -7.44 7.64 3.32
CA PRO A 142 -7.75 7.37 4.72
C PRO A 142 -6.50 6.96 5.52
N GLN A 143 -6.57 7.07 6.84
CA GLN A 143 -5.50 6.58 7.72
C GLN A 143 -5.46 5.05 7.79
N ASP A 144 -6.61 4.39 7.64
CA ASP A 144 -6.73 2.93 7.66
C ASP A 144 -7.17 2.42 6.28
N SER A 145 -6.65 1.25 5.89
CA SER A 145 -6.89 0.67 4.56
C SER A 145 -8.34 0.22 4.35
N SER A 146 -9.04 -0.11 5.43
CA SER A 146 -10.48 -0.42 5.42
C SER A 146 -11.33 0.71 4.84
N GLY A 147 -10.86 1.96 4.94
CA GLY A 147 -11.52 3.15 4.41
C GLY A 147 -11.28 3.40 2.92
N ILE A 148 -10.42 2.63 2.24
CA ILE A 148 -10.02 2.93 0.85
C ILE A 148 -11.20 2.75 -0.11
N VAL A 149 -11.94 1.66 0.02
CA VAL A 149 -13.10 1.37 -0.85
C VAL A 149 -14.16 2.48 -0.81
N PRO A 150 -14.67 2.90 0.37
CA PRO A 150 -15.64 4.00 0.43
C PRO A 150 -15.04 5.35 0.02
N PHE A 151 -13.73 5.55 0.19
CA PHE A 151 -13.05 6.75 -0.30
C PHE A 151 -13.02 6.81 -1.82
N LEU A 152 -12.66 5.70 -2.49
CA LEU A 152 -12.63 5.61 -3.94
C LEU A 152 -14.02 5.85 -4.53
N GLN A 153 -15.07 5.24 -3.98
CA GLN A 153 -16.43 5.39 -4.51
C GLN A 153 -17.00 6.81 -4.38
N LYS A 154 -16.61 7.56 -3.35
CA LYS A 154 -17.19 8.88 -3.05
C LYS A 154 -16.39 10.04 -3.62
N LYS A 155 -15.06 9.95 -3.58
CA LYS A 155 -14.18 11.10 -3.82
C LYS A 155 -13.27 10.92 -5.03
N TRP A 156 -13.03 9.70 -5.51
CA TRP A 156 -12.05 9.51 -6.58
C TRP A 156 -12.52 10.09 -7.91
N SER A 157 -11.67 10.92 -8.51
CA SER A 157 -11.78 11.37 -9.89
C SER A 157 -10.38 11.44 -10.52
N PRO A 158 -10.20 11.01 -11.78
CA PRO A 158 -8.91 11.11 -12.48
C PRO A 158 -8.41 12.56 -12.63
N GLU A 159 -9.32 13.54 -12.63
CA GLU A 159 -9.06 14.96 -12.91
C GLU A 159 -8.50 15.74 -11.69
N GLY A 160 -8.35 15.09 -10.54
CA GLY A 160 -7.80 15.71 -9.32
C GLY A 160 -8.86 16.08 -8.28
N PRO A 161 -8.45 16.58 -7.09
CA PRO A 161 -9.33 16.84 -5.97
C PRO A 161 -10.43 17.82 -6.32
N ILE A 162 -11.68 17.38 -6.13
CA ILE A 162 -12.84 18.26 -6.11
C ILE A 162 -12.58 19.23 -4.95
N LYS A 163 -12.32 20.50 -5.25
CA LYS A 163 -12.20 21.53 -4.23
C LYS A 163 -13.54 21.62 -3.50
N GLU A 164 -13.61 21.05 -2.30
CA GLU A 164 -14.66 21.38 -1.34
C GLU A 164 -14.42 22.85 -0.95
N GLU A 165 -15.30 23.75 -1.42
CA GLU A 165 -15.44 25.13 -0.91
C GLU A 165 -15.95 25.13 0.54
#